data_AF-A0A7J6QSJ4-F1
#
_entry.id   AF-A0A7J6QSJ4-F1
#
_cell.length_a   1.000
_cell.length_b   1.000
_cell.length_c   1.000
_cell.angle_alpha   90.00
_cell.angle_beta   90.00
_cell.angle_gamma   90.00
#
_symmetry.space_group_name_H-M   'P 1'
#
loop_
_entity.id
_entity.type
_entity.pdbx_description
1 polymer ?
#
loop_
_entity_poly.entity_id
_entity_poly.type
_entity_poly.pdbx_seq_one_letter_code
_entity_poly.pdbx_strand_id
1 'polypeptide(L)'
;MSNPRATFNTTAGSFTVELYMDKMPITASNFIDLAKSGFYNGLHFHRVISGFMIQFGCPFSKDPRSARAGTGGPKGNTKFSVPGKGEITRDMGGNIPDEFREAGCPHLSNEVGTLSMANTGRPNSGGSQ
;
A
#
# COMPACT_ATOMS: atom_id res chain seq x y z
N MET A 1 3.15 -21.64 -1.49
CA MET A 1 2.28 -21.14 -0.40
C MET A 1 1.16 -20.35 -1.05
N SER A 2 -0.08 -20.42 -0.56
CA SER A 2 -1.16 -19.60 -1.11
C SER A 2 -0.92 -18.14 -0.76
N ASN A 3 -0.99 -17.25 -1.75
CA ASN A 3 -0.95 -15.82 -1.51
C ASN A 3 -2.19 -15.39 -0.69
N PRO A 4 -2.03 -14.51 0.30
CA PRO A 4 -3.17 -13.97 1.02
C PRO A 4 -4.02 -13.08 0.11
N ARG A 5 -5.33 -13.07 0.38
CA ARG A 5 -6.29 -12.25 -0.33
C ARG A 5 -6.85 -11.19 0.61
N ALA A 6 -6.97 -9.97 0.11
CA ALA A 6 -7.60 -8.87 0.83
C ALA A 6 -8.91 -8.48 0.14
N THR A 7 -9.99 -8.38 0.92
CA THR A 7 -11.29 -7.95 0.41
C THR A 7 -11.52 -6.49 0.78
N PHE A 8 -11.74 -5.67 -0.23
CA PHE A 8 -12.07 -4.26 -0.10
C PHE A 8 -13.58 -4.12 -0.17
N ASN A 9 -14.17 -3.57 0.89
CA ASN A 9 -15.58 -3.20 0.90
C ASN A 9 -15.67 -1.69 0.67
N THR A 10 -16.20 -1.28 -0.47
CA THR A 10 -16.35 0.13 -0.83
C THR A 10 -17.81 0.46 -1.11
N THR A 11 -18.15 1.75 -1.15
CA THR A 11 -19.49 2.23 -1.50
C THR A 11 -19.88 1.92 -2.95
N ALA A 12 -18.91 1.66 -3.82
CA ALA A 12 -19.12 1.30 -5.22
C ALA A 12 -19.18 -0.23 -5.46
N GLY A 13 -19.04 -1.03 -4.40
CA GLY A 13 -19.00 -2.49 -4.47
C GLY A 13 -17.81 -3.08 -3.74
N SER A 14 -17.83 -4.41 -3.58
CA SER A 14 -16.74 -5.16 -2.97
C SER A 14 -15.90 -5.87 -4.02
N PHE A 15 -14.59 -5.85 -3.84
CA PHE A 15 -13.66 -6.60 -4.69
C PHE A 15 -12.55 -7.23 -3.85
N THR A 16 -11.98 -8.30 -4.37
CA THR A 16 -10.88 -9.02 -3.70
C THR A 16 -9.63 -8.90 -4.55
N VAL A 17 -8.50 -8.64 -3.89
CA VAL A 17 -7.18 -8.64 -4.52
C VAL A 17 -6.35 -9.76 -3.91
N GLU A 18 -5.44 -10.29 -4.72
CA GLU A 18 -4.41 -11.23 -4.26
C GLU A 18 -3.11 -10.46 -3.99
N LEU A 19 -2.47 -10.76 -2.86
CA LEU A 19 -1.23 -10.11 -2.45
C LEU A 19 -0.05 -11.07 -2.66
N TYR A 20 0.86 -10.71 -3.55
CA TYR A 20 2.04 -11.52 -3.88
C TYR A 20 3.11 -11.45 -2.79
N MET A 21 2.91 -12.20 -1.71
CA MET A 21 3.87 -12.30 -0.60
C MET A 21 5.14 -13.08 -0.97
N ASP A 22 5.03 -13.97 -1.96
CA ASP A 22 6.17 -14.70 -2.52
C ASP A 22 7.17 -13.77 -3.21
N LYS A 23 6.67 -12.72 -3.86
CA LYS A 23 7.48 -11.75 -4.61
C LYS A 23 7.75 -10.45 -3.85
N MET A 24 6.76 -9.95 -3.13
CA MET A 24 6.82 -8.69 -2.37
C MET A 24 6.39 -8.89 -0.90
N PRO A 25 7.17 -9.65 -0.10
CA PRO A 25 6.80 -9.94 1.28
C PRO A 25 6.75 -8.70 2.18
N ILE A 26 7.62 -7.70 2.01
CA ILE A 26 7.63 -6.46 2.82
C ILE A 26 6.42 -5.60 2.48
N THR A 27 6.17 -5.33 1.20
CA THR A 27 5.04 -4.50 0.77
C THR A 27 3.70 -5.14 1.15
N ALA A 28 3.54 -6.44 0.88
CA ALA A 28 2.33 -7.15 1.24
C ALA A 28 2.11 -7.22 2.75
N SER A 29 3.16 -7.48 3.54
CA SER A 29 3.06 -7.52 5.00
C SER A 29 2.72 -6.16 5.60
N ASN A 30 3.33 -5.09 5.07
CA ASN A 30 2.99 -3.71 5.46
C ASN A 30 1.52 -3.40 5.20
N PHE A 31 1.00 -3.77 4.02
CA PHE A 31 -0.41 -3.59 3.68
C PHE A 31 -1.32 -4.40 4.61
N ILE A 32 -0.99 -5.67 4.89
CA ILE A 32 -1.77 -6.54 5.77
C ILE A 32 -1.80 -5.97 7.20
N ASP A 33 -0.69 -5.47 7.72
CA ASP A 33 -0.59 -4.84 9.04
C ASP A 33 -1.49 -3.60 9.15
N LEU A 34 -1.44 -2.73 8.14
CA LEU A 34 -2.29 -1.55 8.06
C LEU A 34 -3.77 -1.90 7.90
N ALA A 35 -4.09 -2.93 7.11
CA ALA A 35 -5.46 -3.43 6.96
C ALA A 35 -6.00 -4.01 8.28
N LYS A 36 -5.21 -4.82 8.98
CA LYS A 36 -5.59 -5.43 10.26
C LYS A 36 -5.75 -4.41 11.38
N SER A 37 -4.95 -3.35 11.38
CA SER A 37 -5.10 -2.23 12.32
C SER A 37 -6.28 -1.31 12.01
N GLY A 38 -6.99 -1.55 10.90
CA GLY A 38 -8.13 -0.72 10.48
C GLY A 38 -7.72 0.64 9.93
N PHE A 39 -6.46 0.81 9.51
CA PHE A 39 -5.93 2.07 9.00
C PHE A 39 -6.70 2.57 7.77
N TYR A 40 -7.07 1.65 6.87
CA TYR A 40 -7.80 1.94 5.64
C TYR A 40 -9.30 2.19 5.83
N ASN A 41 -9.85 1.99 7.04
CA ASN A 41 -11.28 2.14 7.27
C ASN A 41 -11.70 3.61 7.22
N GLY A 42 -12.71 3.89 6.40
CA GLY A 42 -13.24 5.25 6.19
C GLY A 42 -12.34 6.15 5.33
N LEU A 43 -11.31 5.60 4.69
CA LEU A 43 -10.54 6.34 3.68
C LEU A 43 -11.29 6.34 2.36
N HIS A 44 -11.27 7.47 1.65
CA HIS A 44 -11.76 7.55 0.28
C HIS A 44 -10.60 7.51 -0.72
N PHE A 45 -10.95 7.21 -1.98
CA PHE A 45 -10.03 7.37 -3.10
C PHE A 45 -9.85 8.85 -3.38
N HIS A 46 -8.75 9.43 -2.92
CA HIS A 46 -8.48 10.87 -3.05
C HIS A 46 -7.97 11.25 -4.44
N ARG A 47 -7.51 10.27 -5.23
CA ARG A 47 -7.05 10.48 -6.60
C ARG A 47 -7.57 9.39 -7.50
N VAL A 48 -8.30 9.79 -8.54
CA VAL A 48 -8.91 8.90 -9.54
C VAL A 48 -8.58 9.47 -10.91
N ILE A 49 -7.83 8.72 -11.71
CA ILE A 49 -7.48 9.09 -13.09
C ILE A 49 -8.08 8.04 -14.02
N SER A 50 -9.07 8.46 -14.80
CA SER A 50 -9.77 7.57 -15.74
C SER A 50 -8.78 6.95 -16.75
N GLY A 51 -8.86 5.64 -16.93
CA GLY A 51 -7.97 4.88 -17.82
C GLY A 51 -6.55 4.65 -17.30
N PHE A 52 -6.23 5.09 -16.08
CA PHE A 52 -4.89 4.94 -15.51
C PHE A 52 -4.90 4.24 -14.15
N MET A 53 -5.32 4.94 -13.09
CA MET A 53 -5.25 4.39 -11.73
C MET A 53 -6.16 5.11 -10.74
N ILE A 54 -6.44 4.42 -9.64
CA ILE A 54 -7.07 4.96 -8.45
C ILE A 54 -6.10 4.83 -7.28
N GLN A 55 -5.97 5.88 -6.46
CA GLN A 55 -5.04 5.93 -5.34
C GLN A 55 -5.79 6.12 -4.03
N PHE A 56 -5.40 5.36 -3.01
CA PHE A 56 -5.96 5.41 -1.66
C PHE A 56 -4.84 5.32 -0.61
N GLY A 57 -5.19 5.19 0.67
CA GLY A 57 -4.20 4.93 1.72
C GLY A 57 -3.61 6.17 2.38
N CYS A 58 -4.21 7.35 2.17
CA CYS A 58 -3.83 8.57 2.87
C CYS A 58 -4.74 8.79 4.10
N PRO A 59 -4.22 8.92 5.33
CA PRO A 59 -5.04 9.15 6.52
C PRO A 59 -5.78 10.51 6.50
N PHE A 60 -5.25 11.51 5.78
CA PHE A 60 -5.95 12.79 5.59
C PHE A 60 -7.14 12.67 4.64
N SER A 61 -7.19 11.61 3.82
CA SER A 61 -8.37 11.26 3.02
C SER A 61 -9.51 10.65 3.86
N LYS A 62 -9.54 10.88 5.18
CA LYS A 62 -10.79 10.73 5.96
C LYS A 62 -11.71 11.91 5.75
N ASP A 63 -11.14 13.10 5.56
CA ASP A 63 -11.88 14.31 5.27
C ASP A 63 -11.81 14.60 3.75
N PRO A 64 -12.94 14.52 3.01
CA PRO A 64 -12.98 14.78 1.58
C PRO A 64 -12.63 16.22 1.20
N ARG A 65 -12.60 17.15 2.17
CA ARG A 65 -12.21 18.55 1.94
C ARG A 65 -10.76 18.84 2.34
N SER A 66 -10.03 17.84 2.84
CA SER A 66 -8.65 18.05 3.27
C SER A 66 -7.74 18.27 2.06
N ALA A 67 -7.20 19.49 1.94
CA ALA A 67 -6.15 19.81 0.97
C ALA A 67 -4.85 18.99 1.17
N ARG A 68 -4.76 18.22 2.27
CA ARG A 68 -3.62 17.35 2.60
C ARG A 68 -3.81 15.90 2.14
N ALA A 69 -4.95 15.55 1.54
CA ALA A 69 -5.16 14.23 0.97
C ALA A 69 -4.06 13.92 -0.07
N GLY A 70 -3.41 12.76 0.06
CA GLY A 70 -2.24 12.37 -0.74
C GLY A 70 -0.88 12.61 -0.06
N THR A 71 -0.81 13.38 1.04
CA THR A 71 0.48 13.67 1.73
C THR A 71 0.72 12.86 3.01
N GLY A 72 -0.31 12.17 3.50
CA GLY A 72 -0.23 11.42 4.76
C GLY A 72 0.25 9.98 4.57
N GLY A 73 0.99 9.49 5.57
CA GLY A 73 1.46 8.11 5.67
C GLY A 73 1.11 7.48 7.02
N PRO A 74 1.55 6.24 7.27
CA PRO A 74 1.38 5.60 8.56
C PRO A 74 2.31 6.26 9.60
N LYS A 75 2.06 6.00 10.90
CA LYS A 75 2.93 6.53 11.95
C LYS A 75 4.34 5.99 11.78
N GLY A 76 5.33 6.89 11.81
CA GLY A 76 6.73 6.52 11.80
C GLY A 76 7.14 5.71 13.04
N ASN A 77 8.25 4.98 12.95
CA ASN A 77 8.76 4.09 13.99
C ASN A 77 7.79 2.97 14.42
N THR A 78 6.80 2.64 13.60
CA THR A 78 5.95 1.46 13.82
C THR A 78 6.60 0.23 13.20
N LYS A 79 6.42 -0.92 13.85
CA LYS A 79 6.99 -2.21 13.39
C LYS A 79 5.91 -3.10 12.83
N PHE A 80 6.25 -3.87 11.80
CA PHE A 80 5.40 -4.91 11.26
C PHE A 80 6.21 -6.18 11.00
N SER A 81 5.56 -7.32 11.14
CA SER A 81 6.19 -8.63 10.96
C SER A 81 6.14 -9.04 9.49
N VAL A 82 7.28 -9.44 8.94
CA VAL A 82 7.43 -9.95 7.58
C VAL A 82 7.83 -11.43 7.66
N PRO A 83 7.01 -12.35 7.14
CA PRO A 83 7.35 -13.77 7.09
C PRO A 83 8.69 -14.00 6.40
N GLY A 84 9.61 -14.69 7.09
CA GLY A 84 10.93 -15.02 6.56
C GLY A 84 11.98 -13.90 6.63
N LYS A 85 11.60 -12.65 6.91
CA LYS A 85 12.55 -11.52 7.07
C LYS A 85 12.59 -10.92 8.49
N GLY A 86 11.65 -11.29 9.37
CA GLY A 86 11.59 -10.80 10.74
C GLY A 86 10.75 -9.52 10.88
N GLU A 87 11.01 -8.69 11.89
CA GLU A 87 10.32 -7.41 12.05
C GLU A 87 11.02 -6.29 11.29
N ILE A 88 10.24 -5.52 10.52
CA ILE A 88 10.71 -4.32 9.84
C ILE A 88 10.10 -3.11 10.52
N THR A 89 10.93 -2.08 10.73
CA THR A 89 10.51 -0.81 11.30
C THR A 89 10.31 0.20 10.17
N ARG A 90 9.13 0.82 10.10
CA ARG A 90 8.87 1.96 9.21
C ARG A 90 9.74 3.14 9.64
N ASP A 91 10.26 3.91 8.69
CA ASP A 91 11.07 5.09 8.98
C ASP A 91 10.28 6.19 9.74
N MET A 92 10.91 7.32 10.06
CA MET A 92 10.21 8.43 10.73
C MET A 92 9.00 8.98 9.95
N GLY A 93 8.99 8.82 8.63
CA GLY A 93 7.88 9.19 7.75
C GLY A 93 6.84 8.10 7.54
N GLY A 94 7.04 6.90 8.10
CA GLY A 94 6.17 5.74 7.88
C GLY A 94 6.48 4.97 6.59
N ASN A 95 7.66 5.19 5.99
CA ASN A 95 8.05 4.53 4.75
C ASN A 95 8.71 3.18 4.98
N ILE A 96 8.64 2.33 3.95
CA ILE A 96 9.21 0.99 3.88
C ILE A 96 10.28 0.92 2.76
N PRO A 97 11.25 0.00 2.86
CA PRO A 97 12.23 -0.21 1.79
C PRO A 97 11.56 -0.78 0.53
N ASP A 98 12.05 -0.37 -0.64
CA ASP A 98 11.57 -0.90 -1.92
C ASP A 98 12.12 -2.31 -2.16
N GLU A 99 11.26 -3.26 -2.54
CA GLU A 99 11.65 -4.67 -2.75
C GLU A 99 12.20 -4.98 -4.14
N PHE A 100 12.05 -4.07 -5.10
CA PHE A 100 12.54 -4.24 -6.46
C PHE A 100 13.44 -3.09 -6.88
N ARG A 101 14.72 -3.21 -6.50
CA ARG A 101 15.77 -2.24 -6.85
C ARG A 101 16.72 -2.73 -7.95
N GLU A 102 16.57 -3.96 -8.42
CA GLU A 102 17.42 -4.51 -9.49
C GLU A 102 16.79 -4.26 -10.86
N ALA A 103 17.63 -3.82 -11.80
CA ALA A 103 17.31 -3.44 -13.18
C ALA A 103 16.74 -4.57 -14.08
N GLY A 104 16.40 -5.71 -13.48
CA GLY A 104 15.76 -6.86 -14.14
C GLY A 104 14.45 -7.29 -13.48
N CYS A 105 13.85 -6.42 -12.65
CA CYS A 105 12.57 -6.72 -12.02
C CYS A 105 11.54 -7.12 -13.10
N PRO A 106 10.92 -8.30 -12.99
CA PRO A 106 9.88 -8.68 -13.94
C PRO A 106 8.80 -7.62 -13.85
N HIS A 107 8.42 -7.05 -15.01
CA HIS A 107 7.15 -6.35 -15.16
C HIS A 107 6.05 -7.27 -14.65
N LEU A 108 5.70 -7.11 -13.38
CA LEU A 108 4.88 -8.06 -12.64
C LEU A 108 3.50 -8.10 -13.27
N SER A 109 2.97 -6.92 -13.56
CA SER A 109 1.86 -6.68 -14.47
C SER A 109 1.71 -5.16 -14.68
N ASN A 110 1.36 -4.76 -15.90
CA ASN A 110 0.83 -3.43 -16.21
C ASN A 110 -0.66 -3.50 -16.57
N GLU A 111 -1.30 -4.64 -16.26
CA GLU A 111 -2.70 -4.86 -16.59
C GLU A 111 -3.60 -4.11 -15.60
N VAL A 112 -4.79 -3.76 -16.10
CA VAL A 112 -5.84 -3.15 -15.30
C VAL A 112 -6.21 -4.08 -14.13
N GLY A 113 -6.24 -3.53 -12.92
CA GLY A 113 -6.49 -4.29 -11.69
C GLY A 113 -5.23 -4.68 -10.90
N THR A 114 -4.05 -4.30 -11.38
CA THR A 114 -2.80 -4.45 -10.62
C THR A 114 -2.78 -3.49 -9.42
N LEU A 115 -2.47 -4.02 -8.24
CA LEU A 115 -2.27 -3.23 -7.02
C LEU A 115 -0.77 -2.98 -6.81
N SER A 116 -0.38 -1.72 -6.69
CA SER A 116 1.00 -1.28 -6.46
C SER A 116 1.09 -0.27 -5.34
N MET A 117 2.24 -0.20 -4.66
CA MET A 117 2.53 0.80 -3.64
C MET A 117 2.93 2.13 -4.28
N ALA A 118 2.29 3.23 -3.88
CA ALA A 118 2.68 4.56 -4.31
C ALA A 118 3.93 5.03 -3.57
N ASN A 119 4.76 5.79 -4.25
CA ASN A 119 5.98 6.38 -3.70
C ASN A 119 6.12 7.84 -4.17
N THR A 120 7.09 8.56 -3.61
CA THR A 120 7.37 9.97 -3.95
C THR A 120 8.33 10.14 -5.13
N GLY A 121 8.63 9.06 -5.86
CA GLY A 121 9.70 9.02 -6.86
C GLY A 121 11.12 8.93 -6.27
N ARG A 122 11.25 8.91 -4.94
CA ARG A 122 12.51 8.64 -4.24
C ARG A 122 12.58 7.19 -3.77
N PRO A 123 13.77 6.57 -3.73
CA PRO A 123 13.93 5.23 -3.18
C PRO A 123 13.44 5.14 -1.73
N ASN A 124 12.81 4.03 -1.38
CA ASN A 124 12.30 3.70 -0.04
C ASN A 124 11.28 4.73 0.50
N SER A 125 10.43 5.26 -0.38
CA SER A 125 9.39 6.23 -0.01
C SER A 125 7.97 5.69 -0.15
N GLY A 126 7.83 4.36 -0.31
CA GLY A 126 6.55 3.69 -0.21
C GLY A 126 6.08 3.67 1.23
N GLY A 127 4.82 4.02 1.50
CA GLY A 127 4.29 4.12 2.86
C GLY A 127 3.01 3.31 3.03
N SER A 128 1.88 4.01 3.08
CA SER A 128 0.55 3.40 3.16
C SER A 128 -0.27 3.57 1.88
N GLN A 129 0.22 4.40 0.95
CA GLN A 129 -0.44 4.76 -0.30
C GLN A 129 0.00 3.88 -1.47
#